data_AF-G5DZC5-F1
#
_entry.id   AF-G5DZC5-F1
#
_cell.length_a   1.000
_cell.length_b   1.000
_cell.length_c   1.000
_cell.angle_alpha   90.00
_cell.angle_beta   90.00
_cell.angle_gamma   90.00
#
_symmetry.space_group_name_H-M   'P 1'
#
loop_
_entity.id
_entity.type
_entity.pdbx_description
1 polymer ?
#
loop_
_entity_poly.entity_id
_entity_poly.type
_entity_poly.pdbx_seq_one_letter_code
_entity_poly.pdbx_strand_id
1 'polypeptide(L)' 'VSLGAHISGFVGKNYNGSIGRITGLDPAGPLFNGKPQEERLHYSDAQFVDVVHSDIDALGYRESLGHIDFYPNGGTDQ' A
#
# COMPACT_ATOMS: atom_id res chain seq x y z
N VAL A 1 3.56 9.04 5.11
CA VAL A 1 4.02 8.60 3.77
C VAL A 1 5.30 7.79 3.87
N SER A 2 5.40 6.60 3.28
CA SER A 2 6.70 5.92 3.19
C SER A 2 6.83 4.84 2.10
N LEU A 3 8.07 4.47 1.80
CA LEU A 3 8.47 3.39 0.89
C LEU A 3 8.32 1.99 1.50
N GLY A 4 8.27 1.90 2.84
CA GLY A 4 8.24 0.63 3.57
C GLY A 4 7.05 -0.27 3.23
N ALA A 5 5.91 0.33 2.87
CA ALA A 5 4.72 -0.40 2.42
C ALA A 5 5.01 -1.20 1.14
N HIS A 6 5.68 -0.58 0.16
CA HIS A 6 6.07 -1.26 -1.08
C HIS A 6 7.16 -2.29 -0.86
N ILE A 7 8.13 -2.02 0.01
CA ILE A 7 9.14 -3.01 0.42
C ILE A 7 8.46 -4.25 1.01
N SER A 8 7.48 -4.06 1.89
CA SER A 8 6.71 -5.17 2.48
C SER A 8 5.95 -5.96 1.41
N GLY A 9 5.35 -5.26 0.44
CA GLY A 9 4.71 -5.90 -0.73
C GLY A 9 5.68 -6.72 -1.57
N PHE A 10 6.87 -6.20 -1.86
CA PHE A 10 7.92 -6.94 -2.58
C PHE A 10 8.37 -8.18 -1.82
N VAL A 11 8.50 -8.10 -0.49
CA VAL A 11 8.77 -9.29 0.33
C VAL A 11 7.63 -10.29 0.19
N GLY A 12 6.37 -9.85 0.32
CA GLY A 12 5.19 -10.68 0.11
C GLY A 12 5.16 -11.43 -1.23
N LYS A 13 5.49 -10.74 -2.32
CA LYS A 13 5.64 -11.33 -3.66
C LYS A 13 6.70 -12.43 -3.71
N ASN A 14 7.86 -12.23 -3.07
CA ASN A 14 8.91 -13.25 -2.99
C ASN A 14 8.48 -14.51 -2.23
N TYR A 15 7.48 -14.40 -1.36
CA TYR A 15 6.84 -15.52 -0.67
C TYR A 15 5.53 -15.96 -1.33
N ASN A 16 5.28 -15.58 -2.60
CA ASN A 16 4.07 -15.92 -3.35
C ASN A 16 2.77 -15.58 -2.61
N GLY A 17 2.74 -14.48 -1.85
CA GLY A 17 1.54 -14.06 -1.11
C GLY A 17 1.22 -14.90 0.14
N SER A 18 2.11 -15.82 0.54
CA SER A 18 1.88 -16.70 1.70
C SER A 18 2.06 -16.01 3.06
N ILE A 19 2.53 -14.75 3.08
CA ILE A 19 2.59 -13.93 4.29
C ILE A 19 1.18 -13.72 4.85
N GLY A 20 1.00 -13.88 6.16
CA GLY A 20 -0.33 -13.80 6.78
C GLY A 20 -0.96 -12.40 6.69
N ARG A 21 -0.20 -11.33 6.96
CA ARG A 21 -0.70 -9.96 6.85
C ARG A 21 0.38 -8.95 6.48
N ILE A 22 0.04 -7.99 5.65
CA ILE A 22 0.80 -6.75 5.43
C ILE A 22 -0.09 -5.56 5.78
N THR A 23 0.40 -4.66 6.62
CA THR A 23 -0.28 -3.38 6.91
C THR A 23 0.51 -2.25 6.26
N GLY A 24 -0.08 -1.59 5.26
CA GLY A 24 0.51 -0.44 4.56
C GLY A 24 0.15 0.87 5.26
N LEU A 25 1.11 1.50 5.93
CA LEU A 25 0.89 2.80 6.58
C LEU A 25 1.33 3.92 5.63
N ASP A 26 0.34 4.53 5.00
CA ASP A 26 0.45 5.65 4.05
C ASP A 26 1.51 5.39 2.97
N PRO A 27 1.26 4.43 2.05
CA PRO A 27 2.22 4.04 1.02
C PRO A 27 2.61 5.22 0.13
N ALA A 28 3.87 5.29 -0.29
CA ALA A 28 4.36 6.38 -1.13
C ALA A 28 3.67 6.40 -2.51
N GLY A 29 3.11 7.54 -2.88
CA GLY A 29 2.59 7.79 -4.23
C GLY A 29 3.69 8.02 -5.28
N PRO A 30 4.68 8.91 -5.05
CA PRO A 30 5.74 9.17 -6.03
C PRO A 30 6.48 7.89 -6.45
N LEU A 31 6.64 7.70 -7.75
CA LEU A 31 7.23 6.51 -8.40
C LEU A 31 6.38 5.23 -8.40
N PHE A 32 5.28 5.17 -7.65
CA PHE A 32 4.39 4.00 -7.58
C PHE A 32 3.02 4.24 -8.21
N ASN A 33 2.48 5.47 -8.16
CA ASN A 33 1.18 5.79 -8.74
C ASN A 33 1.14 5.38 -10.23
N GLY A 34 0.10 4.64 -10.61
CA GLY A 34 -0.10 4.13 -11.99
C GLY A 34 0.84 2.99 -12.38
N LYS A 35 1.69 2.49 -11.48
CA LYS A 35 2.54 1.34 -11.73
C LYS A 35 1.75 0.03 -11.68
N PRO A 36 2.18 -0.98 -12.46
CA PRO A 36 1.57 -2.29 -12.40
C PRO A 36 1.80 -2.93 -11.02
N GLN A 37 0.94 -3.88 -10.65
CA GLN A 37 0.92 -4.51 -9.33
C GLN A 37 2.28 -5.13 -8.93
N GLU A 38 3.09 -5.54 -9.91
CA GLU A 38 4.42 -6.11 -9.74
C GLU A 38 5.43 -5.12 -9.17
N GLU A 39 5.22 -3.81 -9.38
CA GLU A 39 6.13 -2.72 -9.02
C GLU A 39 5.70 -1.95 -7.75
N ARG A 40 4.67 -2.39 -7.03
CA ARG A 40 4.12 -1.70 -5.85
C ARG A 40 3.50 -2.66 -4.85
N LEU A 41 2.91 -2.15 -3.77
CA LEU A 41 2.10 -2.96 -2.86
C LEU A 41 0.81 -3.37 -3.59
N HIS A 42 0.36 -4.60 -3.36
CA HIS A 42 -0.88 -5.11 -3.92
C HIS A 42 -1.54 -6.10 -2.95
N TYR A 43 -2.87 -6.23 -3.01
CA TYR A 43 -3.61 -7.09 -2.08
C TYR A 43 -3.17 -8.56 -2.17
N SER A 44 -2.67 -9.02 -3.33
CA SER A 44 -2.15 -10.38 -3.50
C SER A 44 -0.82 -10.66 -2.80
N ASP A 45 -0.16 -9.65 -2.22
CA ASP A 45 1.16 -9.78 -1.62
C ASP A 45 1.12 -10.49 -0.26
N ALA A 46 -0.06 -10.65 0.34
CA ALA A 46 -0.29 -11.41 1.56
C ALA A 46 -1.71 -11.98 1.57
N GLN A 47 -1.99 -12.90 2.50
CA GLN A 47 -3.34 -13.43 2.73
C GLN A 47 -4.32 -12.33 3.15
N PHE A 48 -3.81 -11.27 3.79
CA PHE A 48 -4.58 -10.07 4.09
C PHE A 48 -3.69 -8.83 4.01
N VAL A 49 -4.24 -7.76 3.42
CA VAL A 49 -3.53 -6.49 3.22
C VAL A 49 -4.48 -5.38 3.63
N ASP A 50 -4.14 -4.65 4.67
CA ASP A 50 -4.86 -3.47 5.12
C ASP A 50 -4.00 -2.23 4.94
N VAL A 51 -4.59 -1.16 4.44
CA VAL A 51 -3.85 0.07 4.10
C VAL A 51 -4.52 1.25 4.75
N VAL A 52 -3.72 2.15 5.33
CA VAL A 52 -4.19 3.42 5.86
C VAL A 52 -3.61 4.53 4.99
N HIS A 53 -4.47 5.38 4.45
CA HIS A 53 -4.13 6.49 3.58
C HIS A 53 -4.36 7.80 4.32
N SER A 54 -3.30 8.55 4.60
CA SER A 54 -3.36 9.77 5.41
C SER A 54 -2.87 11.03 4.69
N ASP A 55 -2.16 10.89 3.56
CA ASP A 55 -1.56 12.01 2.81
C ASP A 55 -1.79 11.92 1.28
N ILE A 56 -2.96 11.51 0.81
CA ILE A 56 -3.18 11.17 -0.62
C ILE A 56 -3.14 12.38 -1.57
N ASP A 57 -3.34 13.60 -1.07
CA ASP A 57 -3.30 14.81 -1.89
C ASP A 57 -1.87 15.35 -2.09
N ALA A 58 -0.93 14.97 -1.24
CA ALA A 58 0.50 15.24 -1.40
C ALA A 58 1.31 13.99 -1.80
N LEU A 59 1.90 13.26 -0.85
CA LEU A 59 2.90 12.22 -1.15
C LEU A 59 2.39 10.78 -0.99
N GLY A 60 1.18 10.57 -0.48
CA GLY A 60 0.53 9.27 -0.35
C GLY A 60 0.02 8.68 -1.68
N TYR A 61 -0.12 7.36 -1.72
CA TYR A 61 -0.70 6.63 -2.85
C TYR A 61 -2.22 6.82 -2.86
N ARG A 62 -2.82 7.13 -4.01
CA ARG A 62 -4.21 7.59 -4.07
C ARG A 62 -5.26 6.49 -4.14
N GLU A 63 -4.96 5.45 -4.93
CA GLU A 63 -5.92 4.37 -5.19
C GLU A 63 -5.81 3.27 -4.15
N SER A 64 -6.77 2.34 -4.16
CA SER A 64 -6.74 1.19 -3.26
C SER A 64 -5.57 0.25 -3.60
N LEU A 65 -4.91 -0.22 -2.55
CA LEU A 65 -3.78 -1.15 -2.64
C LEU A 65 -4.06 -2.46 -1.89
N GLY A 66 -4.96 -2.44 -0.90
CA GLY A 66 -5.23 -3.56 -0.02
C GLY A 66 -6.52 -4.32 -0.34
N HIS A 67 -6.82 -5.27 0.53
CA HIS A 67 -8.15 -5.85 0.65
C HIS A 67 -9.11 -4.85 1.33
N ILE A 68 -8.57 -4.06 2.25
CA ILE A 68 -9.27 -2.97 2.92
C ILE A 68 -8.35 -1.74 2.94
N ASP A 69 -8.90 -0.60 2.51
CA ASP A 69 -8.21 0.68 2.50
C ASP A 69 -9.00 1.67 3.38
N PHE A 70 -8.33 2.22 4.38
CA PHE A 70 -8.87 3.20 5.31
C PHE A 70 -8.40 4.59 4.93
N TYR A 71 -9.33 5.54 4.86
CA TYR A 71 -9.07 6.94 4.55
C TYR A 71 -9.53 7.81 5.73
N PRO A 72 -8.78 7.83 6.86
CA PRO A 72 -9.11 8.66 8.01
C PRO A 72 -9.28 10.12 7.60
N ASN A 73 -10.40 10.72 8.00
CA ASN A 73 -10.73 12.11 7.69
C ASN A 73 -10.67 12.46 6.19
N GLY A 74 -10.96 11.48 5.31
CA GLY A 74 -10.87 11.64 3.86
C GLY A 74 -9.49 11.34 3.27
N GLY A 75 -8.49 11.09 4.13
CA GLY A 75 -7.14 10.64 3.76
C GLY A 75 -6.25 11.71 3.14
N THR A 76 -6.62 13.00 3.23
CA THR A 76 -5.90 14.10 2.58
C THR A 76 -4.77 14.65 3.43
N ASP A 77 -5.03 15.27 4.58
CA ASP A 77 -3.99 15.99 5.33
C ASP A 77 -4.13 15.71 6.84
N GLN A 78 -3.27 14.84 7.38
CA GLN A 78 -3.28 14.36 8.77
C GLN A 78 -1.95 14.52 9.48
#